data_AF-A0A3D1XM07-F1
#
_entry.id   AF-A0A3D1XM07-F1
#
_cell.length_a   1.000
_cell.length_b   1.000
_cell.length_c   1.000
_cell.angle_alpha   90.00
_cell.angle_beta   90.00
_cell.angle_gamma   90.00
#
_symmetry.space_group_name_H-M   'P 1'
#
loop_
_entity.id
_entity.type
_entity.pdbx_description
1 polymer ?
#
loop_
_entity_poly.entity_id
_entity_poly.type
_entity_poly.pdbx_seq_one_letter_code
_entity_poly.pdbx_strand_id
1 'polypeptide(L)' 'RIKSGVGHLSNEACGEILASVKHPGLKLVVLMHMSETNNHPEIAKITALQALGQSSPEMLLAQQDHPTELLTV' A
#
# COMPACT_ATOMS: atom_id res chain seq x y z
N ARG A 1 16.31 2.41 7.95
CA ARG A 1 16.72 1.91 6.60
C ARG A 1 16.88 0.39 6.68
N ILE A 2 15.91 -0.38 6.18
CA ILE A 2 16.02 -1.84 6.13
C ILE A 2 16.88 -2.18 4.90
N LYS A 3 18.10 -2.64 5.15
CA LYS A 3 19.16 -2.77 4.15
C LYS A 3 19.33 -4.24 3.77
N SER A 4 18.34 -4.81 3.09
CA SER A 4 18.50 -6.09 2.37
C SER A 4 17.39 -6.19 1.31
N GLY A 5 17.60 -6.97 0.25
CA GLY A 5 16.55 -7.29 -0.73
C GLY A 5 15.35 -8.06 -0.18
N VAL A 6 15.28 -8.23 1.15
CA VAL A 6 14.22 -8.86 1.93
C VAL A 6 13.47 -7.83 2.80
N GLY A 7 13.88 -6.55 2.75
CA GLY A 7 13.38 -5.50 3.64
C GLY A 7 12.26 -4.65 3.07
N HIS A 8 12.11 -4.60 1.74
CA HIS A 8 11.06 -3.85 1.06
C HIS A 8 10.19 -4.82 0.27
N LEU A 9 8.88 -4.68 0.43
CA LEU A 9 7.92 -5.40 -0.39
C LEU A 9 7.92 -4.77 -1.79
N SER A 10 8.01 -5.59 -2.85
CA SER A 10 7.80 -5.09 -4.21
C SER A 10 6.31 -4.73 -4.41
N ASN A 11 6.00 -3.96 -5.46
CA ASN A 11 4.61 -3.63 -5.77
C ASN A 11 3.79 -4.90 -6.07
N GLU A 12 4.38 -5.88 -6.75
CA GLU A 12 3.73 -7.16 -7.05
C GLU A 12 3.41 -7.94 -5.77
N ALA A 13 4.40 -8.10 -4.88
CA ALA A 13 4.19 -8.80 -3.60
C ALA A 13 3.18 -8.07 -2.70
N CYS A 14 3.12 -6.73 -2.76
CA CYS A 14 2.07 -5.93 -2.14
C CYS A 14 0.68 -6.26 -2.69
N GLY A 15 0.55 -6.33 -4.02
CA GLY A 15 -0.68 -6.71 -4.69
C GLY A 15 -1.15 -8.11 -4.28
N GLU A 16 -0.25 -9.09 -4.23
CA GLU A 16 -0.59 -10.47 -3.82
C GLU A 16 -1.13 -10.52 -2.37
N ILE A 17 -0.49 -9.81 -1.45
CA ILE A 17 -0.96 -9.73 -0.06
C ILE A 17 -2.33 -9.06 0.00
N LEU A 18 -2.52 -7.93 -0.69
CA LEU A 18 -3.80 -7.21 -0.73
C LEU A 18 -4.93 -8.08 -1.28
N ALA A 19 -4.67 -8.87 -2.32
CA ALA A 19 -5.63 -9.83 -2.85
C ALA A 19 -5.98 -10.92 -1.83
N SER A 20 -5.01 -11.38 -1.03
CA SER A 20 -5.23 -12.43 -0.02
C SER A 20 -6.06 -11.96 1.18
N VAL A 21 -5.96 -10.68 1.55
CA VAL A 21 -6.66 -10.09 2.71
C VAL A 21 -7.94 -9.34 2.32
N LYS A 22 -8.28 -9.30 1.02
CA LYS A 22 -9.48 -8.65 0.53
C LYS A 22 -10.74 -9.36 1.03
N HIS A 23 -11.62 -8.62 1.68
CA HIS A 23 -12.95 -9.08 2.08
C HIS A 23 -13.94 -7.90 2.14
N PRO A 24 -15.27 -8.11 2.13
CA PRO A 24 -16.27 -7.03 2.10
C PRO A 24 -16.19 -6.04 3.29
N GLY A 25 -15.61 -6.46 4.41
CA GLY A 25 -15.39 -5.63 5.60
C GLY A 25 -14.08 -4.82 5.60
N LEU A 26 -13.23 -4.95 4.58
CA LEU A 26 -11.99 -4.18 4.48
C LEU A 26 -12.35 -2.73 4.11
N LYS A 27 -12.09 -1.79 5.01
CA LYS A 27 -12.51 -0.38 4.87
C LYS A 27 -11.39 0.54 4.44
N LEU A 28 -10.18 0.32 4.95
CA LEU A 28 -9.04 1.21 4.77
C LEU A 28 -7.76 0.41 4.53
N VAL A 29 -7.00 0.83 3.53
CA VAL A 29 -5.65 0.34 3.23
C VAL A 29 -4.70 1.52 3.25
N VAL A 30 -3.68 1.46 4.11
CA VAL A 30 -2.63 2.47 4.17
C VAL A 30 -1.33 1.89 3.63
N LEU A 31 -0.89 2.41 2.49
CA LEU A 31 0.40 2.05 1.89
C LEU A 31 1.49 2.89 2.58
N MET A 32 2.32 2.25 3.40
CA MET A 32 3.39 2.90 4.17
C MET A 32 4.78 2.49 3.67
N HIS A 33 5.79 3.32 3.96
CA HIS A 33 7.21 3.00 3.74
C HIS A 33 7.54 2.70 2.27
N MET A 34 6.85 3.39 1.35
CA MET A 34 7.17 3.41 -0.07
C MET A 34 8.50 4.15 -0.25
N SER A 35 9.58 3.44 -0.61
CA SER A 35 10.86 4.15 -0.81
C SER A 35 10.75 5.07 -2.03
N GLU A 36 10.91 6.38 -1.84
CA GLU A 36 10.90 7.41 -2.90
C GLU A 36 11.88 7.12 -4.06
N THR A 37 12.90 6.31 -3.79
CA THR A 37 13.96 5.97 -4.76
C THR A 37 13.64 4.76 -5.65
N ASN A 38 12.79 3.82 -5.21
CA ASN A 38 12.51 2.59 -5.96
C ASN A 38 11.02 2.37 -6.27
N ASN A 39 10.10 3.03 -5.56
CA ASN A 39 8.67 2.86 -5.77
C ASN A 39 8.07 4.21 -6.15
N HIS A 40 7.59 4.35 -7.38
CA HIS A 40 6.76 5.48 -7.74
C HIS A 40 5.40 5.35 -7.01
N PRO A 41 5.01 6.35 -6.20
CA PRO A 41 3.75 6.40 -5.45
C PRO A 41 2.54 5.96 -6.28
N GLU A 42 2.46 6.50 -7.49
CA GLU A 42 1.39 6.21 -8.45
C GLU A 42 1.36 4.75 -8.89
N ILE A 43 2.52 4.11 -9.08
CA ILE A 43 2.59 2.71 -9.53
C ILE A 43 2.07 1.80 -8.42
N ALA A 44 2.49 1.98 -7.16
CA ALA A 44 1.98 1.14 -6.08
C ALA A 44 0.49 1.35 -5.83
N LYS A 45 -0.01 2.57 -5.96
CA LYS A 45 -1.44 2.85 -5.88
C LYS A 45 -2.21 2.10 -6.97
N ILE A 46 -1.73 2.14 -8.21
CA ILE A 46 -2.34 1.41 -9.32
C ILE A 46 -2.30 -0.10 -9.07
N THR A 47 -1.16 -0.66 -8.67
CA THR A 47 -1.02 -2.10 -8.40
C THR A 47 -1.93 -2.54 -7.25
N ALA A 48 -2.03 -1.74 -6.18
CA ALA A 48 -2.91 -2.01 -5.05
C ALA A 48 -4.39 -1.95 -5.46
N LEU A 49 -4.80 -0.95 -6.24
CA LEU A 49 -6.17 -0.85 -6.76
C LEU A 49 -6.52 -2.03 -7.68
N GLN A 50 -5.58 -2.45 -8.53
CA GLN A 50 -5.76 -3.62 -9.39
C GLN A 50 -5.97 -4.90 -8.56
N ALA A 51 -5.20 -5.08 -7.48
CA ALA A 51 -5.38 -6.22 -6.58
C ALA A 51 -6.73 -6.18 -5.82
N LEU A 52 -7.19 -4.99 -5.45
CA LEU A 52 -8.44 -4.80 -4.70
C LEU A 52 -9.69 -4.84 -5.59
N GLY A 53 -9.59 -4.53 -6.89
CA GLY A 53 -10.69 -4.62 -7.85
C GLY A 53 -11.87 -3.69 -7.53
N GLN A 54 -13.09 -4.08 -7.93
CA GLN A 54 -14.28 -3.19 -7.88
C GLN A 54 -14.73 -2.80 -6.46
N SER A 55 -14.46 -3.62 -5.45
CA SER A 55 -14.73 -3.31 -4.05
C SER A 55 -13.46 -2.76 -3.41
N SER A 56 -13.11 -1.53 -3.78
CA SER A 56 -11.91 -0.88 -3.29
C SER A 56 -12.16 -0.22 -1.93
N PRO A 57 -11.44 -0.61 -0.86
CA PRO A 57 -11.39 0.18 0.38
C PRO A 57 -10.84 1.58 0.10
N GLU A 58 -11.06 2.49 1.05
CA GLU A 58 -10.34 3.76 1.06
C GLU A 58 -8.83 3.48 1.06
N MET A 59 -8.08 4.23 0.25
CA MET A 59 -6.65 4.03 0.09
C MET A 59 -5.89 5.31 0.40
N LEU A 60 -4.94 5.20 1.32
CA LEU A 60 -4.09 6.31 1.74
C LEU A 60 -2.63 5.95 1.49
N LEU A 61 -1.88 6.87 0.89
CA LEU A 61 -0.42 6.78 0.79
C LEU A 61 0.21 7.59 1.92
N ALA A 62 0.90 6.90 2.83
CA ALA A 62 1.68 7.58 3.85
C ALA A 62 3.02 8.01 3.26
N GLN A 63 3.41 9.25 3.57
CA GLN A 63 4.66 9.85 3.11
C GLN A 63 5.72 9.70 4.18
N GLN A 64 7.00 9.69 3.78
CA GLN A 64 8.09 9.46 4.73
C GLN A 64 8.41 10.71 5.57
N ASP A 65 8.14 11.90 5.01
CA ASP A 65 8.51 13.19 5.57
C ASP A 65 7.40 13.86 6.39
N HIS A 66 6.16 13.35 6.32
CA HIS A 66 5.04 13.86 7.11
C HIS A 66 4.09 12.76 7.58
N PRO A 67 3.45 12.94 8.76
CA PRO A 67 2.45 12.01 9.25
C PRO A 67 1.17 12.06 8.40
N THR A 68 0.40 10.98 8.44
CA THR A 68 -0.98 10.97 7.96
C THR A 68 -1.87 11.82 8.88
N GLU A 69 -3.06 12.16 8.42
CA GLU A 69 -4.12 12.62 9.33
C GLU A 69 -4.50 11.51 10.32
N LEU A 70 -5.21 11.88 11.39
CA LEU A 70 -5.75 10.93 12.35
C LEU A 70 -6.81 10.06 11.67
N LEU A 71 -6.55 8.75 11.63
CA LEU A 71 -7.43 7.78 11.00
C LEU A 71 -8.42 7.24 12.04
N THR A 72 -9.71 7.24 11.69
CA THR A 72 -10.78 6.59 12.48
C THR A 72 -11.23 5.35 11.72
N VAL A 73 -11.18 4.17 12.35
CA VAL A 73 -11.44 2.86 11.70
C VAL A 73 -12.60 2.09 12.33
#